data_AF-A0A5S5ALZ0-F1
#
_entry.id   AF-A0A5S5ALZ0-F1
#
_cell.length_a   1.000
_cell.length_b   1.000
_cell.length_c   1.000
_cell.angle_alpha   90.00
_cell.angle_beta   90.00
_cell.angle_gamma   90.00
#
_symmetry.space_group_name_H-M   'P 1'
#
loop_
_entity.id
_entity.type
_entity.pdbx_description
1 polymer ?
#
loop_
_entity_poly.entity_id
_entity_poly.type
_entity_poly.pdbx_seq_one_letter_code
_entity_poly.pdbx_strand_id
1 'polypeptide(L)' 'MKGVFFMDFQRAQEILNSSDTYEVFYKGKLVWIKGLKPEDNTADVEILSEKIRTSVPVEELTEGENLH' A
#
# COMPACT_ATOMS: atom_id res chain seq x y z
N MET A 1 9.83 -9.54 -18.13
CA MET A 1 8.91 -9.89 -17.04
C MET A 1 8.99 -8.75 -16.03
N LYS A 2 7.93 -7.95 -15.83
CA LYS A 2 7.88 -6.99 -14.72
C LYS A 2 7.70 -7.82 -13.44
N GLY A 3 8.65 -7.76 -12.51
CA GLY A 3 8.55 -8.47 -11.23
C GLY A 3 7.45 -7.84 -10.39
N VAL A 4 6.63 -8.67 -9.75
CA VAL A 4 5.71 -8.21 -8.70
C VAL A 4 6.55 -8.12 -7.43
N PHE A 5 6.84 -6.90 -6.99
CA PHE A 5 7.56 -6.67 -5.74
C PHE A 5 6.54 -6.47 -4.62
N PHE A 6 6.51 -7.43 -3.70
CA PHE A 6 5.76 -7.28 -2.46
C PHE A 6 6.41 -6.21 -1.59
N MET A 7 5.59 -5.44 -0.90
CA MET A 7 6.00 -4.35 -0.05
C MET A 7 6.44 -4.88 1.32
N ASP A 8 7.46 -4.25 1.91
CA ASP A 8 7.80 -4.43 3.32
C ASP A 8 7.29 -3.26 4.17
N PHE A 9 7.28 -3.43 5.50
CA PHE A 9 6.74 -2.44 6.43
C PHE A 9 7.48 -1.10 6.37
N GLN A 10 8.80 -1.13 6.20
CA GLN A 10 9.59 0.09 6.10
C GLN A 10 9.17 0.88 4.86
N ARG A 11 9.03 0.21 3.72
CA ARG A 11 8.61 0.85 2.47
C ARG A 11 7.19 1.41 2.57
N ALA A 12 6.27 0.68 3.21
CA ALA A 12 4.92 1.18 3.47
C ALA A 12 4.95 2.46 4.32
N GLN A 13 5.85 2.53 5.31
CA GLN A 13 6.03 3.70 6.18
C GLN A 13 6.60 4.90 5.43
N GLU A 14 7.53 4.68 4.50
CA GLU A 14 8.06 5.71 3.62
C GLU A 14 6.97 6.31 2.72
N ILE A 15 6.15 5.46 2.09
CA ILE A 15 5.03 5.89 1.24
C ILE A 15 4.01 6.71 2.05
N LEU A 16 3.63 6.22 3.23
CA LEU A 16 2.65 6.91 4.09
C LEU A 16 3.12 8.32 4.52
N ASN A 17 4.43 8.50 4.72
CA ASN A 17 5.01 9.76 5.17
C ASN A 17 5.47 10.68 4.02
N SER A 18 5.35 10.23 2.78
CA SER A 18 5.83 10.95 1.61
C SER A 18 4.88 12.09 1.20
N SER A 19 5.45 13.16 0.63
CA SER A 19 4.70 14.18 -0.10
C SER A 19 4.30 13.76 -1.52
N ASP A 20 5.04 12.80 -2.08
CA ASP A 20 4.81 12.25 -3.43
C ASP A 20 3.69 11.20 -3.42
N THR A 21 3.09 10.97 -4.60
CA THR A 21 2.03 9.98 -4.78
C THR A 21 2.58 8.69 -5.39
N TYR A 22 2.38 7.57 -4.69
CA TYR A 22 2.76 6.23 -5.15
C TYR A 22 1.52 5.41 -5.47
N GLU A 23 1.54 4.71 -6.60
CA GLU A 23 0.55 3.66 -6.83
C GLU A 23 0.80 2.48 -5.89
N VAL A 24 -0.20 2.11 -5.11
CA VAL A 24 -0.17 0.91 -4.26
C VAL A 24 -1.34 0.03 -4.64
N PHE A 25 -1.09 -1.28 -4.76
CA PHE A 25 -2.12 -2.26 -5.11
C PHE A 25 -2.29 -3.30 -4.02
N TYR A 26 -3.54 -3.62 -3.72
CA TYR A 26 -3.96 -4.78 -2.95
C TYR A 26 -4.82 -5.68 -3.83
N LYS A 27 -4.38 -6.92 -4.08
CA LYS A 27 -5.08 -7.87 -4.97
C LYS A 27 -5.44 -7.26 -6.33
N GLY A 28 -4.52 -6.47 -6.89
CA GLY A 28 -4.66 -5.79 -8.18
C GLY A 28 -5.55 -4.55 -8.18
N LYS A 29 -6.07 -4.11 -7.03
CA LYS A 29 -6.88 -2.90 -6.89
C LYS A 29 -6.04 -1.76 -6.32
N LEU A 30 -6.16 -0.56 -6.89
CA LEU A 30 -5.52 0.64 -6.35
C LEU A 30 -6.03 0.96 -4.95
N VAL A 31 -5.10 1.22 -4.05
CA VAL A 31 -5.39 1.58 -2.66
C VAL A 31 -4.57 2.78 -2.21
N TRP A 32 -5.11 3.51 -1.22
CA TRP A 32 -4.33 4.45 -0.42
C TRP A 32 -4.00 3.84 0.93
N ILE A 33 -2.73 3.88 1.34
CA ILE A 33 -2.35 3.60 2.72
C ILE A 33 -2.80 4.78 3.58
N LYS A 34 -3.59 4.51 4.63
CA LYS A 34 -4.13 5.51 5.57
C LYS A 34 -3.51 5.40 6.96
N GLY A 35 -2.92 4.26 7.29
CA GLY A 35 -2.27 4.01 8.57
C GLY A 35 -1.53 2.68 8.55
N LEU A 36 -0.61 2.50 9.49
CA LEU A 36 0.16 1.27 9.68
C LEU A 36 0.05 0.82 11.13
N LYS A 37 -0.01 -0.50 11.34
CA LYS A 37 -0.06 -1.16 12.64
C LYS A 37 1.15 -2.08 12.79
N PRO A 38 2.25 -1.59 13.40
CA PRO A 38 3.48 -2.37 13.55
C PRO A 38 3.31 -3.64 14.38
N GLU A 39 2.35 -3.67 15.31
CA GLU A 39 2.03 -4.83 16.14
C GLU A 39 1.65 -6.07 15.33
N ASP A 40 0.98 -5.88 14.20
CA ASP A 40 0.37 -6.95 13.39
C ASP A 40 0.99 -7.05 12.00
N ASN A 41 1.94 -6.17 11.67
CA ASN A 41 2.48 -5.98 10.31
C ASN A 41 1.37 -5.73 9.26
N THR A 42 0.37 -4.92 9.61
CA THR A 42 -0.76 -4.59 8.73
C THR A 42 -0.84 -3.10 8.40
N ALA A 43 -1.53 -2.80 7.30
CA ALA A 43 -1.87 -1.46 6.85
C ALA A 43 -3.38 -1.27 6.81
N ASP A 44 -3.86 -0.13 7.31
CA ASP A 44 -5.20 0.35 7.02
C ASP A 44 -5.19 1.00 5.65
N VAL A 45 -5.98 0.47 4.72
CA VAL A 45 -6.04 0.93 3.33
C VAL A 45 -7.44 1.34 2.91
N GLU A 46 -7.54 2.28 1.97
CA GLU A 46 -8.76 2.64 1.27
C GLU A 46 -8.72 2.11 -0.16
N ILE A 47 -9.63 1.19 -0.52
CA ILE A 47 -9.76 0.65 -1.88
C ILE A 47 -10.51 1.66 -2.74
N LEU A 48 -9.83 2.22 -3.74
CA LEU A 48 -10.34 3.38 -4.48
C LEU A 48 -11.60 3.10 -5.30
N SER A 49 -11.66 1.94 -5.95
CA SER A 49 -12.82 1.56 -6.78
C SER A 49 -14.10 1.34 -5.97
N GLU A 50 -13.96 1.00 -4.69
CA GLU A 50 -15.07 0.59 -3.81
C GLU A 50 -15.38 1.60 -2.71
N LYS A 51 -14.45 2.52 -2.44
CA LYS A 51 -14.51 3.48 -1.32
C LYS A 51 -14.67 2.77 0.03
N ILE A 52 -14.07 1.59 0.16
CA ILE A 52 -14.09 0.78 1.38
C ILE A 52 -12.74 0.90 2.08
N ARG A 53 -12.77 0.95 3.42
CA ARG A 53 -11.58 0.85 4.27
C ARG A 53 -11.45 -0.54 4.86
N THR A 54 -10.25 -1.10 4.84
CA THR A 54 -9.95 -2.43 5.38
C THR A 54 -8.51 -2.50 5.89
N SER A 55 -8.24 -3.43 6.79
CA SER A 55 -6.88 -3.74 7.27
C SER A 55 -6.35 -4.93 6.47
N VAL A 56 -5.13 -4.83 5.94
CA VAL A 56 -4.49 -5.89 5.13
C VAL A 56 -3.04 -6.12 5.56
N PRO A 57 -2.47 -7.33 5.41
CA PRO A 57 -1.05 -7.54 5.62
C PRO A 57 -0.23 -6.67 4.68
N VAL A 58 0.86 -6.05 5.17
CA VAL A 58 1.71 -5.21 4.33
C VAL A 58 2.34 -6.02 3.18
N GLU A 59 2.68 -7.28 3.44
CA GLU A 59 3.23 -8.18 2.43
C GLU A 59 2.26 -8.51 1.28
N GLU A 60 0.96 -8.23 1.42
CA GLU A 60 -0.02 -8.35 0.33
C GLU A 60 -0.12 -7.07 -0.52
N LEU A 61 0.57 -6.00 -0.13
CA LEU A 61 0.66 -4.77 -0.91
C LEU A 61 1.80 -4.87 -1.93
N THR A 62 1.59 -4.21 -3.06
CA THR A 62 2.59 -4.09 -4.11
C THR A 62 2.69 -2.64 -4.56
N GLU A 63 3.90 -2.16 -4.75
CA GLU A 63 4.17 -0.82 -5.29
C GLU A 63 4.12 -0.86 -6.81
N GLY A 64 3.46 0.14 -7.39
CA GLY A 64 3.37 0.38 -8.83
C GLY A 64 4.42 1.36 -9.35
N GLU A 65 3.99 2.22 -10.28
CA GLU A 65 4.84 3.29 -10.78
C GLU A 65 4.77 4.51 -9.84
N ASN A 66 5.90 5.20 -9.68
CA ASN A 66 5.95 6.44 -8.93
C ASN A 66 5.43 7.57 -9.82
N LEU A 67 4.41 8.31 -9.37
CA LEU A 67 3.78 9.36 -10.15
C LEU A 67 4.34 10.72 -9.69
N HIS A 68 5.20 11.31 -10.51
CA HIS A 68 5.77 12.66 -10.33
C HIS A 68 5.08 13.69 -11.23
#